data_AF-A0AAD4YU60-F1
#
_entry.id   AF-A0AAD4YU60-F1
#
_cell.length_a   1.000
_cell.length_b   1.000
_cell.length_c   1.000
_cell.angle_alpha   90.00
_cell.angle_beta   90.00
_cell.angle_gamma   90.00
#
_symmetry.space_group_name_H-M   'P 1'
#
loop_
_entity.id
_entity.type
_entity.pdbx_description
1 polymer ?
#
loop_
_entity_poly.entity_id
_entity_poly.type
_entity_poly.pdbx_seq_one_letter_code
_entity_poly.pdbx_strand_id
1 'polypeptide(L)'
;MEGWGSLHFYFKARGWATYLAAAGVGSGCIYRTSVAYVFEVSIRLTDSGLEKMFDIIGIVYQYIKLLRQVSPQEWIFRELQDIGNMEFKFTEEEHQNVYASRLSGYLLLLKLHIFPCSCFA
;
A
#
# COMPACT_ATOMS: atom_id res chain seq x y z
N MET A 1 0.06 8.25 -6.68
CA MET A 1 0.04 9.71 -6.91
C MET A 1 1.13 10.35 -6.07
N GLU A 2 2.05 11.09 -6.68
CA GLU A 2 3.04 11.91 -5.98
C GLU A 2 2.45 13.30 -5.77
N GLY A 3 1.81 13.52 -4.61
CA GLY A 3 1.17 14.79 -4.29
C GLY A 3 2.19 15.89 -3.94
N TRP A 4 1.83 17.15 -4.21
CA TRP A 4 2.57 18.31 -3.69
C TRP A 4 2.53 18.30 -2.16
N GLY A 5 3.68 18.54 -1.53
CA GLY A 5 3.82 18.39 -0.07
C GLY A 5 3.94 16.94 0.42
N SER A 6 4.00 15.96 -0.48
CA SER A 6 4.28 14.57 -0.09
C SER A 6 5.72 14.38 0.39
N LEU A 7 5.92 13.32 1.17
CA LEU A 7 7.23 12.90 1.64
C LEU A 7 8.22 12.63 0.49
N HIS A 8 7.73 12.04 -0.61
CA HIS A 8 8.55 11.81 -1.80
C HIS A 8 8.99 13.13 -2.45
N PHE A 9 8.07 14.09 -2.62
CA PHE A 9 8.38 15.40 -3.15
C PHE A 9 9.45 16.12 -2.32
N TYR A 10 9.35 16.05 -0.99
CA TYR A 10 10.32 16.65 -0.09
C TYR A 10 11.74 16.06 -0.25
N PHE A 11 11.86 14.73 -0.34
CA PHE A 11 13.16 14.08 -0.53
C PHE A 11 13.73 14.32 -1.92
N LYS A 12 12.88 14.36 -2.95
CA LYS A 12 13.27 14.64 -4.33
C LYS A 12 13.79 16.08 -4.49
N ALA A 13 13.12 17.05 -3.88
CA ALA A 13 13.52 18.46 -3.92
C ALA A 13 14.91 18.72 -3.28
N ARG A 14 15.29 17.90 -2.29
CA ARG A 14 16.61 17.96 -1.64
C ARG A 14 17.68 17.11 -2.35
N GLY A 15 17.32 16.38 -3.40
CA GLY A 15 18.21 15.44 -4.06
C GLY A 15 18.62 14.28 -3.13
N TRP A 16 17.74 13.83 -2.23
CA TRP A 16 18.03 12.76 -1.28
C TRP A 16 17.53 11.41 -1.77
N ALA A 17 16.37 11.34 -2.42
CA ALA A 17 15.79 10.10 -2.92
C ALA A 17 15.21 10.26 -4.33
N THR A 18 15.26 9.17 -5.10
CA THR A 18 14.68 9.10 -6.46
C THR A 18 13.38 8.32 -6.50
N TYR A 19 13.09 7.52 -5.47
CA TYR A 19 11.88 6.71 -5.38
C TYR A 19 11.44 6.53 -3.93
N LEU A 20 10.13 6.56 -3.70
CA LEU A 20 9.50 6.16 -2.44
C LEU A 20 8.19 5.45 -2.76
N ALA A 21 8.03 4.24 -2.25
CA ALA A 21 6.75 3.55 -2.25
C ALA A 21 6.49 2.93 -0.89
N ALA A 22 5.25 3.05 -0.43
CA ALA A 22 4.73 2.23 0.64
C ALA A 22 3.92 1.12 -0.02
N ALA A 23 4.41 -0.11 0.06
CA ALA A 23 3.62 -1.24 -0.36
C ALA A 23 2.43 -1.36 0.58
N GLY A 24 1.22 -1.35 0.02
CA GLY A 24 0.03 -1.74 0.75
C GLY A 24 0.24 -3.12 1.39
N VAL A 25 -0.41 -3.35 2.52
CA VAL A 25 -0.37 -4.63 3.23
C VAL A 25 -0.71 -5.76 2.25
N GLY A 26 0.31 -6.56 1.90
CA GLY A 26 0.14 -7.73 1.05
C GLY A 26 0.33 -7.57 -0.46
N SER A 27 1.05 -6.54 -0.92
CA SER A 27 1.44 -6.37 -2.34
C SER A 27 2.66 -7.20 -2.78
N GLY A 28 3.38 -7.84 -1.86
CA GLY A 28 4.51 -8.72 -2.15
C GLY A 28 4.21 -10.16 -1.76
N CYS A 29 4.39 -11.11 -2.69
CA CYS A 29 4.17 -12.55 -2.47
C CYS A 29 5.05 -13.15 -1.35
N ILE A 30 6.05 -12.42 -0.87
CA ILE A 30 7.12 -12.94 0.00
C ILE A 30 6.82 -12.70 1.50
N TYR A 31 5.85 -11.84 1.86
CA TYR A 31 5.66 -11.39 3.25
C TYR A 31 4.24 -11.54 3.81
N ARG A 32 3.41 -12.41 3.20
CA ARG A 32 2.08 -12.75 3.72
C ARG A 32 2.11 -14.16 4.29
N THR A 33 1.87 -14.30 5.58
CA THR A 33 1.42 -15.57 6.17
C THR A 33 -0.06 -15.45 6.50
N SER A 34 -0.73 -16.57 6.79
CA SER A 34 -2.13 -16.56 7.23
C SER A 34 -2.36 -15.79 8.54
N VAL A 35 -1.29 -15.47 9.29
CA VAL A 35 -1.33 -14.89 10.64
C VAL A 35 -0.70 -13.51 10.74
N ALA A 36 0.13 -13.09 9.79
CA ALA A 36 0.85 -11.83 9.88
C ALA A 36 1.04 -11.16 8.52
N TYR A 37 1.11 -9.83 8.59
CA TYR A 37 1.27 -8.93 7.47
C TYR A 37 2.43 -7.98 7.74
N VAL A 38 3.28 -7.79 6.73
CA VAL A 38 4.34 -6.78 6.76
C VAL A 38 3.89 -5.56 5.97
N PHE A 39 4.04 -4.39 6.59
CA PHE A 39 3.94 -3.11 5.91
C PHE A 39 5.36 -2.65 5.57
N GLU A 40 5.64 -2.50 4.28
CA GLU A 40 6.97 -2.14 3.78
C GLU A 40 6.95 -0.73 3.18
N VAL A 41 7.97 0.06 3.52
CA VAL A 41 8.27 1.33 2.87
C VAL A 41 9.65 1.23 2.24
N SER A 42 9.69 1.24 0.91
CA SER A 42 10.92 1.12 0.12
C SER A 42 11.31 2.48 -0.43
N ILE A 43 12.53 2.92 -0.14
CA ILE A 43 13.07 4.23 -0.57
C ILE A 43 14.38 4.00 -1.33
N ARG A 44 14.52 4.57 -2.52
CA ARG A 44 15.79 4.57 -3.28
C ARG A 44 16.54 5.86 -3.01
N LEU A 45 17.66 5.74 -2.31
CA LEU A 45 18.53 6.87 -1.98
C LEU A 45 19.49 7.20 -3.11
N THR A 46 19.87 8.47 -3.18
CA THR A 46 21.03 8.97 -3.91
C THR A 46 22.28 8.93 -3.03
N ASP A 47 23.46 9.18 -3.59
CA ASP A 47 24.70 9.23 -2.81
C ASP A 47 24.63 10.29 -1.69
N SER A 48 24.11 11.48 -1.99
CA SER A 48 23.85 12.54 -1.00
C SER A 48 22.78 12.16 0.03
N GLY A 49 21.78 11.38 -0.37
CA GLY A 49 20.76 10.85 0.53
C GLY A 49 21.29 9.81 1.51
N LEU A 50 22.31 9.06 1.12
CA LEU A 50 22.93 8.04 1.97
C LEU A 50 23.60 8.67 3.20
N GLU A 51 24.28 9.80 3.03
CA GLU A 51 24.86 10.58 4.14
C GLU A 51 23.81 11.12 5.12
N LYS A 52 22.56 11.23 4.66
CA LYS A 52 21.39 11.73 5.41
C LYS A 52 20.40 10.63 5.78
N MET A 53 20.82 9.37 5.74
CA MET A 53 19.95 8.22 5.98
C MET A 53 19.17 8.33 7.31
N PHE A 54 19.83 8.71 8.41
CA PHE A 54 19.16 8.85 9.70
C PHE A 54 18.14 9.99 9.74
N ASP A 55 18.42 11.10 9.05
CA ASP A 55 17.48 12.22 8.93
C ASP A 55 16.24 11.79 8.13
N ILE A 56 16.45 11.07 7.03
CA ILE A 56 15.37 10.51 6.20
C ILE A 56 14.47 9.58 7.02
N ILE A 57 15.07 8.65 7.77
CA ILE A 57 14.33 7.76 8.67
C ILE A 57 13.53 8.57 9.70
N GLY A 58 14.16 9.57 10.33
CA GLY A 58 13.49 10.45 11.29
C GLY A 58 12.27 11.15 10.70
N ILE A 59 12.39 11.68 9.48
CA ILE A 59 11.29 12.36 8.77
C ILE A 59 10.18 11.38 8.42
N VAL A 60 10.50 10.14 7.99
CA VAL A 60 9.49 9.10 7.74
C VAL A 60 8.68 8.81 9.01
N TYR A 61 9.34 8.63 10.16
CA TYR A 61 8.64 8.40 11.43
C TYR A 61 7.82 9.61 11.89
N GLN A 62 8.31 10.83 11.66
CA GLN A 62 7.53 12.06 11.92
C GLN A 62 6.26 12.10 11.06
N TYR A 63 6.37 11.74 9.78
CA TYR A 63 5.22 11.68 8.88
C TYR A 63 4.20 10.61 9.33
N ILE A 64 4.65 9.42 9.72
CA ILE A 64 3.77 8.38 10.29
C ILE A 64 3.09 8.88 11.57
N LYS A 65 3.83 9.60 12.43
CA LYS A 65 3.26 10.19 13.65
C LYS A 65 2.17 11.22 13.33
N LEU A 66 2.38 12.07 12.33
CA LEU A 66 1.38 13.02 11.85
C LEU A 66 0.11 12.31 11.39
N LEU A 67 0.26 11.24 10.59
CA LEU A 67 -0.87 10.43 10.12
C LEU A 67 -1.64 9.75 11.27
N ARG A 68 -0.99 9.48 12.41
CA ARG A 68 -1.68 8.93 13.60
C ARG A 68 -2.46 9.99 14.39
N GLN A 69 -2.10 11.26 14.27
CA GLN A 69 -2.78 12.36 14.97
C GLN A 69 -4.04 12.81 14.23
N VAL A 70 -4.06 12.67 12.92
CA VAL A 70 -5.20 13.02 12.06
C VAL A 70 -6.03 11.76 11.85
N SER A 71 -7.34 11.83 12.12
CA SER A 71 -8.24 10.70 11.81
C SER A 71 -8.27 10.43 10.30
N PRO A 72 -8.54 9.20 9.85
CA PRO A 72 -8.78 8.92 8.45
C PRO A 72 -9.78 9.91 7.86
N GLN A 73 -9.41 10.53 6.74
CA GLN A 73 -10.25 11.53 6.11
C GLN A 73 -11.19 10.84 5.13
N GLU A 74 -12.50 10.96 5.37
CA GLU A 74 -13.53 10.28 4.56
C GLU A 74 -13.39 10.60 3.06
N TRP A 75 -13.05 11.84 2.72
CA TRP A 75 -12.89 12.24 1.32
C TRP A 75 -11.77 11.45 0.61
N ILE A 76 -10.67 11.11 1.31
CA ILE A 76 -9.58 10.29 0.76
C ILE A 76 -10.08 8.87 0.51
N PHE A 77 -10.86 8.32 1.43
CA PHE A 77 -11.45 7.00 1.26
C PHE A 77 -12.41 6.95 0.06
N ARG A 78 -13.24 7.99 -0.10
CA ARG A 78 -14.16 8.11 -1.25
C ARG A 78 -13.42 8.24 -2.56
N GLU A 79 -12.37 9.06 -2.62
CA GLU A 79 -11.53 9.19 -3.81
C GLU A 79 -10.90 7.85 -4.20
N LEU A 80 -10.33 7.11 -3.24
CA LEU A 80 -9.77 5.77 -3.50
C LEU A 80 -10.84 4.77 -3.94
N GLN A 81 -12.05 4.83 -3.36
CA GLN A 81 -13.20 4.02 -3.77
C GLN A 81 -13.59 4.32 -5.22
N ASP A 82 -13.67 5.58 -5.60
CA ASP A 82 -14.04 6.00 -6.94
C ASP A 82 -12.99 5.58 -7.97
N ILE A 83 -11.69 5.71 -7.65
CA ILE A 83 -10.59 5.19 -8.48
C ILE A 83 -10.73 3.68 -8.66
N GLY A 84 -10.92 2.92 -7.58
CA GLY A 84 -11.07 1.46 -7.65
C GLY A 84 -12.30 1.03 -8.45
N ASN A 85 -13.42 1.76 -8.34
CA ASN A 85 -14.62 1.51 -9.12
C ASN A 85 -14.40 1.77 -10.62
N MET A 86 -13.65 2.84 -10.95
CA MET A 86 -13.29 3.15 -12.33
C MET A 86 -12.36 2.07 -12.90
N GLU A 87 -11.32 1.67 -12.17
CA GLU A 87 -10.41 0.59 -12.57
C GLU A 87 -11.19 -0.69 -12.85
N PHE A 88 -12.10 -1.10 -11.97
CA PHE A 88 -12.94 -2.29 -12.17
C PHE A 88 -13.87 -2.16 -13.39
N LYS A 89 -14.55 -1.02 -13.55
CA LYS A 89 -15.53 -0.81 -14.62
C LYS A 89 -14.89 -0.80 -16.01
N PHE A 90 -13.66 -0.31 -16.10
CA PHE A 90 -12.93 -0.14 -17.36
C PHE A 90 -11.74 -1.11 -17.48
N THR A 91 -11.76 -2.21 -16.72
CA THR A 91 -10.73 -3.26 -16.82
C THR A 91 -10.78 -3.91 -18.22
N GLU A 92 -9.62 -4.02 -18.86
CA GLU A 92 -9.46 -4.72 -20.14
C GLU A 92 -9.54 -6.25 -19.98
N GLU A 93 -9.85 -6.97 -21.05
CA GLU A 93 -9.87 -8.44 -21.02
C GLU A 93 -8.47 -9.00 -20.74
N GLU A 94 -8.32 -9.67 -19.60
CA GLU A 94 -7.10 -10.41 -19.26
C GLU A 94 -7.07 -11.78 -19.98
N HIS A 95 -5.86 -12.29 -20.24
CA HIS A 95 -5.70 -13.66 -20.72
C HIS A 95 -6.39 -14.66 -19.77
N GLN A 96 -7.21 -15.54 -20.35
CA GLN A 96 -8.09 -16.49 -19.63
C GLN A 96 -7.37 -17.29 -18.53
N ASN A 97 -6.13 -17.71 -18.78
CA ASN A 97 -5.33 -18.48 -17.82
C ASN A 97 -4.94 -17.64 -16.58
N VAL A 98 -4.58 -16.37 -16.79
CA VAL A 98 -4.22 -15.44 -15.71
C VAL A 98 -5.46 -15.10 -14.91
N TYR A 99 -6.57 -14.83 -15.59
CA TYR A 99 -7.85 -14.52 -14.97
C TYR A 99 -8.35 -15.67 -14.07
N ALA A 100 -8.39 -16.90 -14.59
CA ALA A 100 -8.83 -18.07 -13.83
C ALA A 100 -7.96 -18.34 -12.59
N SER A 101 -6.63 -18.25 -12.73
CA SER A 101 -5.69 -18.41 -11.62
C SER A 101 -5.91 -17.33 -10.55
N ARG A 102 -6.00 -16.06 -10.95
CA ARG A 102 -6.26 -14.92 -10.04
C ARG A 102 -7.58 -15.08 -9.30
N LEU A 103 -8.66 -15.43 -10.02
CA LEU A 103 -9.98 -15.66 -9.43
C LEU A 103 -9.99 -16.82 -8.43
N SER A 104 -9.33 -17.93 -8.76
CA SER A 104 -9.20 -19.08 -7.84
C SER A 104 -8.52 -18.67 -6.53
N GLY A 105 -7.50 -17.81 -6.59
CA GLY A 105 -6.82 -17.27 -5.42
C GLY A 105 -7.75 -16.41 -4.55
N TYR A 106 -8.58 -15.56 -5.15
CA TYR A 106 -9.55 -14.76 -4.41
C TYR A 106 -10.64 -15.59 -3.74
N LEU A 107 -11.12 -16.67 -4.38
CA LEU A 107 -12.13 -17.56 -3.81
C LEU A 107 -11.65 -18.23 -2.51
N LEU A 108 -10.35 -18.52 -2.39
CA LEU A 108 -9.76 -19.06 -1.15
C LEU A 108 -9.77 -18.02 -0.02
N LEU A 109 -9.53 -16.75 -0.33
CA LEU A 109 -9.50 -15.66 0.65
C LEU A 109 -10.91 -15.25 1.10
N LEU A 110 -11.88 -15.21 0.19
CA LEU A 110 -13.27 -14.84 0.52
C LEU A 110 -13.96 -15.90 1.39
N LYS A 111 -13.56 -17.17 1.29
CA LYS A 111 -14.08 -18.27 2.11
C LYS A 111 -13.73 -18.13 3.60
N LEU A 112 -12.66 -17.40 3.94
CA LEU A 112 -12.27 -17.10 5.33
C LEU A 112 -13.18 -16.05 6.00
N HIS A 113 -14.01 -15.31 5.25
CA HIS A 113 -14.89 -14.27 5.81
C HIS A 113 -16.39 -14.64 5.80
N ILE A 114 -16.78 -15.78 5.20
CA ILE A 114 -18.18 -16.22 5.03
C ILE A 114 -18.54 -17.44 5.91
N PHE A 115 -17.60 -18.00 6.67
CA PHE A 115 -17.95 -18.90 7.78
C PHE A 115 -17.96 -18.12 9.11
N PRO A 116 -19.06 -17.42 9.46
CA PRO A 116 -19.30 -17.15 10.86
C PRO A 116 -19.53 -18.52 11.54
N CYS A 117 -18.94 -18.67 12.71
CA CYS A 117 -19.05 -19.81 13.61
C CYS A 117 -20.38 -20.57 13.50
N SER A 118 -20.38 -21.74 12.87
CA SER A 118 -21.31 -22.81 13.21
C SER A 118 -20.76 -23.52 14.46
N CYS A 119 -20.93 -22.90 15.62
CA CYS A 119 -20.88 -23.55 16.93
C CYS A 119 -21.37 -22.56 18.01
N PHE A 120 -22.65 -22.63 18.34
CA PHE A 120 -23.17 -22.64 19.71
C PHE A 120 -24.64 -23.09 19.62
N ALA A 121 -24.83 -24.41 19.71
CA ALA A 121 -26.00 -25.00 20.33
C ALA A 121 -25.55 -25.51 21.70
#